data_AF-A0AAW1KN02-F1
#
_entry.id   AF-A0AAW1KN02-F1
#
_cell.length_a   1.000
_cell.length_b   1.000
_cell.length_c   1.000
_cell.angle_alpha   90.00
_cell.angle_beta   90.00
_cell.angle_gamma   90.00
#
_symmetry.space_group_name_H-M   'P 1'
#
loop_
_entity.id
_entity.type
_entity.pdbx_description
1 polymer ?
#
loop_
_entity_poly.entity_id
_entity_poly.type
_entity_poly.pdbx_seq_one_letter_code
_entity_poly.pdbx_strand_id
1 'polypeptide(L)'
;MCNVIQSICTQHPNPDDIDINKAISLGIISSGTGYSRCNELFACINAPFMSGKTFLIQQEQLGDVIHETALKVMEEAGREEAELAREKGDVDGDGTPCVTVVADGAWSKRSYNVNYNAASGVVCYMS
;
A
#
# COMPACT_ATOMS: atom_id res chain seq x y z
N MET A 1 -23.27 -12.25 3.48
CA MET A 1 -24.03 -11.38 4.41
C MET A 1 -25.47 -11.83 4.42
N CYS A 2 -26.00 -12.31 5.55
CA CYS A 2 -27.38 -12.74 5.66
C CYS A 2 -28.12 -11.77 6.60
N ASN A 3 -29.28 -11.26 6.18
CA ASN A 3 -30.18 -10.38 6.94
C ASN A 3 -29.63 -9.00 7.40
N VAL A 4 -28.60 -8.47 6.74
CA VAL A 4 -28.10 -7.10 7.01
C VAL A 4 -28.62 -6.16 5.93
N ILE A 5 -29.37 -5.13 6.34
CA ILE A 5 -29.76 -4.00 5.49
C ILE A 5 -28.86 -2.83 5.88
N GLN A 6 -28.03 -2.38 4.95
CA GLN A 6 -27.15 -1.22 5.12
C GLN A 6 -27.39 -0.23 3.99
N SER A 7 -27.45 1.05 4.34
CA SER A 7 -27.48 2.15 3.39
C SER A 7 -26.06 2.68 3.23
N ILE A 8 -25.59 2.75 2.00
CA ILE A 8 -24.27 3.27 1.65
C ILE A 8 -24.46 4.66 1.06
N CYS A 9 -23.91 5.68 1.73
CA CYS A 9 -23.97 7.07 1.29
C CYS A 9 -22.59 7.49 0.77
N THR A 10 -22.58 8.35 -0.26
CA THR A 10 -21.33 8.87 -0.84
C THR A 10 -20.61 9.81 0.13
N GLN A 11 -21.37 10.64 0.85
CA GLN A 11 -20.87 11.52 1.89
C GLN A 11 -21.15 10.94 3.27
N HIS A 12 -20.13 10.97 4.13
CA HIS A 12 -20.30 10.64 5.53
C HIS A 12 -20.99 11.82 6.27
N PRO A 13 -21.82 11.57 7.30
CA PRO A 13 -22.46 12.64 8.07
C PRO A 13 -21.47 13.57 8.78
N ASN A 14 -20.26 13.06 9.04
CA ASN A 14 -19.17 13.79 9.68
C ASN A 14 -18.13 14.18 8.60
N PRO A 15 -17.84 15.48 8.42
CA PRO A 15 -16.92 15.96 7.39
C PRO A 15 -15.45 15.58 7.61
N ASP A 16 -15.07 15.18 8.83
CA ASP A 16 -13.71 14.75 9.15
C ASP A 16 -13.43 13.29 8.73
N ASP A 17 -14.48 12.53 8.42
CA ASP A 17 -14.34 11.13 8.01
C ASP A 17 -14.01 11.01 6.53
N ILE A 18 -13.28 9.93 6.20
CA ILE A 18 -12.90 9.65 4.83
C ILE A 18 -14.15 9.41 3.95
N ASP A 19 -14.26 10.18 2.86
CA ASP A 19 -15.31 9.98 1.84
C ASP A 19 -15.24 8.55 1.29
N ILE A 20 -16.39 7.97 0.98
CA ILE A 20 -16.42 6.57 0.55
C ILE A 20 -15.65 6.32 -0.73
N ASN A 21 -15.56 7.31 -1.63
CA ASN A 21 -14.77 7.19 -2.86
C ASN A 21 -13.27 7.15 -2.55
N LYS A 22 -12.83 7.91 -1.52
CA LYS A 22 -11.46 7.84 -1.02
C LYS A 22 -11.20 6.51 -0.34
N ALA A 23 -12.12 6.05 0.50
CA ALA A 23 -12.01 4.77 1.20
C ALA A 23 -11.93 3.58 0.23
N ILE A 24 -12.81 3.55 -0.77
CA ILE A 24 -12.80 2.52 -1.80
C ILE A 24 -11.50 2.61 -2.61
N SER A 25 -11.10 3.80 -3.08
CA SER A 25 -9.86 3.97 -3.85
C SER A 25 -8.63 3.53 -3.06
N LEU A 26 -8.56 3.85 -1.77
CA LEU A 26 -7.51 3.41 -0.86
C LEU A 26 -7.48 1.89 -0.73
N GLY A 27 -8.65 1.25 -0.54
CA GLY A 27 -8.76 -0.21 -0.49
C GLY A 27 -8.33 -0.88 -1.80
N ILE A 28 -8.67 -0.29 -2.94
CA ILE A 28 -8.26 -0.76 -4.27
C ILE A 28 -6.74 -0.71 -4.40
N ILE A 29 -6.12 0.44 -4.08
CA ILE A 29 -4.66 0.63 -4.13
C ILE A 29 -3.96 -0.34 -3.19
N SER A 30 -4.44 -0.45 -1.94
CA SER A 30 -3.86 -1.35 -0.92
C SER A 30 -3.95 -2.83 -1.32
N SER A 31 -5.03 -3.23 -2.00
CA SER A 31 -5.18 -4.59 -2.52
C SER A 31 -4.36 -4.87 -3.79
N GLY A 32 -3.68 -3.87 -4.36
CA GLY A 32 -2.96 -4.00 -5.63
C GLY A 32 -3.89 -4.20 -6.84
N THR A 33 -5.16 -3.80 -6.72
CA THR A 33 -6.17 -3.95 -7.78
C THR A 33 -6.27 -2.66 -8.61
N GLY A 34 -6.78 -2.75 -9.84
CA GLY A 34 -7.02 -1.59 -10.70
C GLY A 34 -8.51 -1.27 -10.92
N TYR A 35 -8.78 -0.07 -11.43
CA TYR A 35 -10.14 0.43 -11.72
C TYR A 35 -11.04 -0.60 -12.44
N SER A 36 -10.55 -1.22 -13.52
CA SER A 36 -11.38 -2.11 -14.34
C SER A 36 -11.91 -3.31 -13.56
N ARG A 37 -11.09 -3.89 -12.68
CA ARG A 37 -11.45 -5.07 -11.87
C ARG A 37 -12.48 -4.70 -10.81
N CYS A 38 -12.36 -3.51 -10.23
CA CYS A 38 -13.34 -3.03 -9.27
C CYS A 38 -14.64 -2.63 -9.95
N ASN A 39 -14.58 -2.03 -11.14
CA ASN A 39 -15.77 -1.73 -11.92
C ASN A 39 -16.53 -3.01 -12.30
N GLU A 40 -15.82 -4.09 -12.68
CA GLU A 40 -16.41 -5.42 -12.88
C GLU A 40 -17.07 -5.95 -11.60
N LEU A 41 -16.38 -5.87 -10.45
CA LEU A 41 -16.91 -6.34 -9.17
C LEU A 41 -18.20 -5.60 -8.77
N PHE A 42 -18.21 -4.27 -8.88
CA PHE A 42 -19.36 -3.43 -8.54
C PHE A 42 -20.54 -3.69 -9.51
N ALA A 43 -20.26 -3.96 -10.78
CA ALA A 43 -21.27 -4.39 -11.74
C ALA A 43 -21.87 -5.76 -11.37
N CYS A 44 -21.07 -6.73 -10.91
CA CYS A 44 -21.56 -8.05 -10.48
C CYS A 44 -22.50 -7.97 -9.27
N ILE A 45 -22.27 -7.04 -8.35
CA ILE A 45 -23.12 -6.83 -7.16
C ILE A 45 -24.24 -5.79 -7.39
N ASN A 46 -24.38 -5.30 -8.63
CA ASN A 46 -25.35 -4.27 -9.02
C ASN A 46 -25.29 -3.00 -8.15
N ALA A 47 -24.07 -2.55 -7.81
CA ALA A 47 -23.82 -1.34 -7.05
C ALA A 47 -23.23 -0.25 -7.96
N PRO A 48 -23.60 1.04 -7.74
CA PRO A 48 -23.00 2.14 -8.48
C PRO A 48 -21.52 2.29 -8.11
N PHE A 49 -20.68 2.59 -9.11
CA PHE A 49 -19.25 2.85 -8.93
C PHE A 49 -18.87 4.21 -9.51
N MET A 50 -17.77 4.77 -9.00
CA MET A 50 -17.26 6.06 -9.45
C MET A 50 -16.76 5.98 -10.90
N SER A 51 -16.77 7.12 -11.60
CA SER A 51 -16.22 7.19 -12.94
C SER A 51 -14.70 7.03 -12.95
N GLY A 52 -14.13 6.53 -14.05
CA GLY A 52 -12.67 6.40 -14.18
C GLY A 52 -11.92 7.72 -14.00
N LYS A 53 -12.50 8.85 -14.43
CA LYS A 53 -11.90 10.18 -14.20
C LYS A 53 -11.85 10.52 -12.71
N THR A 54 -12.95 10.25 -12.00
CA THR A 54 -13.04 10.46 -10.55
C THR A 54 -12.03 9.59 -9.82
N PHE A 55 -11.92 8.31 -10.21
CA PHE A 55 -10.96 7.38 -9.62
C PHE A 55 -9.51 7.86 -9.76
N LEU A 56 -9.11 8.35 -10.94
CA LEU A 56 -7.75 8.86 -11.16
C LEU A 56 -7.43 10.06 -10.26
N ILE A 57 -8.37 11.00 -10.12
CA ILE A 57 -8.22 12.16 -9.22
C ILE A 57 -8.06 11.69 -7.77
N GLN A 58 -8.86 10.72 -7.32
CA GLN A 58 -8.76 10.18 -5.97
C GLN A 58 -7.42 9.44 -5.76
N GLN A 59 -6.98 8.68 -6.77
CA GLN A 59 -5.72 7.96 -6.74
C GLN A 59 -4.52 8.90 -6.62
N GLU A 60 -4.52 10.02 -7.35
CA GLU A 60 -3.47 11.04 -7.26
C GLU A 60 -3.43 11.66 -5.85
N GLN A 61 -4.58 12.10 -5.33
CA GLN A 61 -4.68 12.66 -3.97
C GLN A 61 -4.23 11.67 -2.88
N LEU A 62 -4.62 10.40 -3.01
CA LEU A 62 -4.21 9.35 -2.07
C LEU A 62 -2.74 8.99 -2.23
N GLY A 63 -2.19 9.08 -3.45
CA GLY A 63 -0.78 8.82 -3.71
C GLY A 63 0.14 9.70 -2.87
N ASP A 64 -0.15 11.00 -2.81
CA ASP A 64 0.62 11.95 -2.00
C ASP A 64 0.54 11.61 -0.50
N VAL A 65 -0.66 11.33 0.00
CA VAL A 65 -0.89 10.97 1.42
C VAL A 65 -0.20 9.66 1.78
N ILE A 66 -0.29 8.65 0.93
CA ILE A 66 0.36 7.36 1.12
C ILE A 66 1.89 7.55 1.12
N HIS A 67 2.42 8.35 0.20
CA HIS A 67 3.86 8.62 0.14
C HIS A 67 4.36 9.32 1.41
N GLU A 68 3.69 10.39 1.85
CA GLU A 68 4.05 11.09 3.07
C GLU A 68 3.95 10.18 4.31
N THR A 69 2.89 9.38 4.39
CA THR A 69 2.70 8.42 5.50
C THR A 69 3.78 7.35 5.49
N ALA A 70 4.12 6.81 4.32
CA ALA A 70 5.18 5.81 4.17
C ALA A 70 6.53 6.38 4.60
N LEU A 71 6.87 7.63 4.22
CA LEU A 71 8.10 8.28 4.66
C LEU A 71 8.17 8.42 6.18
N LYS A 72 7.08 8.86 6.83
CA LYS A 72 7.03 9.00 8.30
C LYS A 72 7.22 7.66 9.01
N VAL A 73 6.54 6.61 8.54
CA VAL A 73 6.67 5.27 9.12
C VAL A 73 8.08 4.70 8.90
N MET A 74 8.69 4.94 7.74
CA MET A 74 10.07 4.54 7.48
C MET A 74 11.07 5.27 8.38
N GLU A 75 10.87 6.57 8.63
CA GLU A 75 11.71 7.35 9.54
C GLU A 75 11.58 6.86 10.98
N GLU A 76 10.35 6.59 11.45
CA GLU A 76 10.09 6.06 12.78
C GLU A 76 10.67 4.66 12.96
N ALA A 77 10.43 3.76 12.01
CA ALA A 77 11.02 2.42 12.03
C ALA A 77 12.55 2.47 12.00
N GLY A 78 13.15 3.34 11.19
CA GLY A 78 14.60 3.52 11.13
C GLY A 78 15.18 4.03 12.45
N ARG A 79 14.46 4.88 13.18
CA ARG A 79 14.86 5.33 14.53
C ARG A 79 14.79 4.18 15.54
N GLU A 80 13.72 3.40 15.52
CA GLU A 80 13.56 2.24 16.40
C GLU A 80 14.65 1.18 16.17
N GLU A 81 14.95 0.87 14.91
CA GLU A 81 16.04 -0.04 14.53
C GLU A 81 17.41 0.48 14.98
N ALA A 82 17.65 1.79 14.84
CA ALA A 82 18.88 2.42 15.28
C ALA A 82 19.07 2.37 16.80
N GLU A 83 18.01 2.53 17.58
CA GLU A 83 18.04 2.37 19.04
C GLU A 83 18.33 0.92 19.44
N LEU A 84 17.63 -0.04 18.83
CA LEU A 84 17.83 -1.47 19.09
C LEU A 84 19.25 -1.94 18.74
N ALA A 85 19.83 -1.45 17.64
CA ALA A 85 21.20 -1.78 17.24
C ALA A 85 22.23 -1.21 18.23
N ARG A 86 22.03 0.00 18.75
CA ARG A 86 22.87 0.57 19.81
C ARG A 86 22.79 -0.22 21.11
N GLU A 87 21.60 -0.64 21.53
CA GLU A 87 21.42 -1.47 22.72
C GLU A 87 22.13 -2.82 22.61
N LYS A 88 22.14 -3.42 21.41
CA LYS A 88 22.82 -4.69 21.13
C LYS A 88 24.34 -4.56 20.95
N GLY A 89 24.87 -3.32 20.92
CA GLY A 89 26.27 -3.05 20.61
C GLY A 89 26.63 -3.34 19.15
N ASP A 90 25.62 -3.43 18.28
CA ASP A 90 25.77 -3.63 16.83
C ASP A 90 25.98 -2.27 16.17
N VAL A 91 27.14 -1.69 16.45
CA VAL A 91 27.58 -0.37 15.98
C VAL A 91 28.94 -0.50 15.30
N ASP A 92 29.16 0.26 14.24
CA ASP A 92 30.45 0.29 13.56
C ASP A 92 31.55 0.99 14.40
N GLY A 93 32.77 1.05 13.87
CA GLY A 93 33.91 1.70 14.53
C GLY A 93 33.73 3.21 14.78
N ASP A 94 32.76 3.84 14.11
CA ASP A 94 32.43 5.27 14.22
C ASP A 94 31.13 5.51 15.04
N GLY A 95 30.49 4.45 15.55
CA GLY A 95 29.28 4.50 16.37
C GLY A 95 27.97 4.52 15.58
N THR A 96 27.99 4.23 14.28
CA THR A 96 26.80 4.14 13.44
C THR A 96 26.08 2.81 13.71
N PRO A 97 24.77 2.81 14.01
CA PRO A 97 24.01 1.58 14.22
C PRO A 97 23.95 0.75 12.94
N CYS A 98 24.33 -0.52 13.04
CA CYS A 98 24.26 -1.46 11.92
C CYS A 98 22.89 -2.14 11.91
N VAL A 99 22.11 -1.87 10.87
CA VAL A 99 20.85 -2.58 10.62
C VAL A 99 21.13 -3.75 9.67
N THR A 100 21.00 -4.98 10.17
CA THR A 100 21.19 -6.18 9.35
C THR A 100 19.98 -6.37 8.43
N VAL A 101 20.16 -6.05 7.14
CA VAL A 101 19.13 -6.28 6.11
C VAL A 101 19.25 -7.70 5.57
N VAL A 102 18.35 -8.59 5.96
CA VAL A 102 18.19 -9.90 5.31
C VAL A 102 17.31 -9.72 4.08
N ALA A 103 17.92 -9.55 2.92
CA ALA A 103 17.19 -9.45 1.66
C ALA A 103 16.80 -10.85 1.16
N ASP A 104 15.53 -11.24 1.32
CA ASP A 104 14.96 -12.36 0.55
C ASP A 104 14.66 -11.88 -0.88
N GLY A 105 15.66 -12.01 -1.74
CA GLY A 105 15.55 -11.64 -3.15
C GLY A 105 14.71 -12.66 -3.92
N ALA A 106 13.40 -12.43 -4.03
CA ALA A 106 12.55 -13.24 -4.90
C ALA A 106 12.86 -12.96 -6.39
N TRP A 107 13.68 -13.82 -7.00
CA TRP A 107 13.98 -13.78 -8.44
C TRP A 107 12.81 -14.40 -9.24
N SER A 108 11.86 -13.55 -9.67
CA SER A 108 10.74 -14.00 -10.51
C SER A 108 11.19 -14.27 -11.94
N LYS A 109 11.72 -15.48 -12.23
CA LYS A 109 11.92 -15.94 -13.61
C LYS A 109 10.60 -16.46 -14.17
N ARG A 110 9.78 -15.60 -14.78
CA ARG A 110 8.62 -16.03 -15.58
C ARG A 110 9.07 -16.33 -17.01
N SER A 111 9.22 -17.61 -17.36
CA SER A 111 9.53 -18.04 -18.72
C SER A 111 8.24 -18.18 -19.55
N TYR A 112 7.91 -17.18 -20.37
CA TYR A 112 6.95 -17.36 -21.48
C TYR A 112 7.70 -17.25 -22.81
N ASN A 113 8.29 -18.37 -23.23
CA ASN A 113 8.90 -18.62 -24.55
C ASN A 113 10.03 -17.67 -25.04
N VAL A 114 10.32 -16.57 -24.33
CA VAL A 114 11.51 -15.73 -24.47
C VAL A 114 12.02 -15.40 -23.07
N ASN A 115 13.32 -15.57 -22.86
CA ASN A 115 13.99 -15.31 -21.57
C ASN A 115 13.91 -13.81 -21.23
N TYR A 116 12.85 -13.40 -20.54
CA TYR A 116 12.71 -12.04 -20.03
C TYR A 116 13.11 -12.02 -18.55
N ASN A 117 14.19 -11.31 -18.22
CA ASN A 117 14.56 -11.02 -16.83
C ASN A 117 13.75 -9.79 -16.38
N ALA A 118 13.07 -9.89 -15.24
CA ALA A 118 12.43 -8.73 -14.63
C ALA A 118 13.51 -7.75 -14.15
N ALA A 119 13.40 -6.47 -14.56
CA ALA A 119 14.38 -5.42 -14.24
C ALA A 119 14.24 -4.84 -12.82
N SER A 120 13.33 -5.38 -12.00
CA SER A 120 13.08 -4.91 -10.64
C SER A 120 12.88 -6.10 -9.70
N GLY A 121 13.77 -6.23 -8.72
CA GLY A 121 13.53 -7.05 -7.53
C GLY A 121 12.73 -6.27 -6.51
N VAL A 122 11.85 -6.93 -5.78
CA VAL A 122 11.17 -6.36 -4.62
C VAL A 122 11.96 -6.82 -3.39
N VAL A 123 12.45 -5.89 -2.59
CA VAL A 123 13.07 -6.20 -1.30
C VAL A 123 11.97 -6.16 -0.26
N CYS A 124 11.68 -7.30 0.36
CA CYS A 124 10.74 -7.40 1.47
C CYS A 124 11.54 -7.51 2.77
N TYR A 125 11.25 -6.60 3.70
CA TYR A 125 11.74 -6.62 5.07
C TYR A 125 10.87 -7.60 5.89
N MET A 126 11.50 -8.55 6.58
CA MET A 126 10.83 -9.33 7.62
C MET A 126 11.69 -9.27 8.89
N SER A 127 11.15 -8.66 9.94
CA SER A 127 11.65 -8.72 11.32
C SER A 127 11.22 -10.00 12.02
#